data_AF-V5GUA8-F1
#
_entry.id   AF-V5GUA8-F1
#
_cell.length_a   1.000
_cell.length_b   1.000
_cell.length_c   1.000
_cell.angle_alpha   90.00
_cell.angle_beta   90.00
_cell.angle_gamma   90.00
#
_symmetry.space_group_name_H-M   'P 1'
#
loop_
_entity.id
_entity.type
_entity.pdbx_description
1 polymer ?
#
loop_
_entity_poly.entity_id
_entity_poly.type
_entity_poly.pdbx_seq_one_letter_code
_entity_poly.pdbx_strand_id
1 'polypeptide(L)'
;EDPVIESAESGVASQIKVPKGIPAGGIKISVTGKNLAYIQKPQMYVFYENKMFISECTVLSNTSMICNSPVIDAAEEVNLDADNPLKLEYGFRMDNVTGVQNLTLNKDFNPFLLFPNPTFIPFEKEVKYYKSDYLNINGQNIDRACQESDVEVRIGKSSCNVTSLSRQQLTCRPPETQPQAVNDQGLPNGEALPEVIVIVGGSLRYNIGVLSYSSPQGLNGPITKPTLYGIIGLGVVIFVVFILFLIAYRRKSTESNRVLKNMQEQMDILELRVAAECKEAFAELQTEMTDLTGDLTSGGIPFLDYRTYAMKILFPNVDDHIVLQWERPELLCKEKGLRLFGQLIMNKTFLLLFIRTLESNRYFSMRDRVNVASLIMVTLQSKMEYCTDILKTLLAELIEKCMESKSHP
;
A
#
# COMPACT_ATOMS: atom_id res chain seq x y z
N GLU A 1 -18.56 0.25 56.09
CA GLU A 1 -17.28 0.42 55.39
C GLU A 1 -17.50 1.39 54.25
N ASP A 2 -16.51 2.23 53.98
CA ASP A 2 -16.60 3.21 52.90
C ASP A 2 -16.55 2.51 51.52
N PRO A 3 -17.14 3.11 50.49
CA PRO A 3 -17.00 2.63 49.12
C PRO A 3 -15.54 2.71 48.67
N VAL A 4 -15.10 1.67 47.96
CA VAL A 4 -13.75 1.57 47.40
C VAL A 4 -13.86 1.27 45.92
N ILE A 5 -12.99 1.89 45.13
CA ILE A 5 -12.90 1.66 43.70
C ILE A 5 -11.67 0.80 43.44
N GLU A 6 -11.85 -0.26 42.66
CA GLU A 6 -10.79 -1.21 42.30
C GLU A 6 -10.35 -1.00 40.85
N SER A 7 -11.28 -0.72 39.92
CA SER A 7 -10.94 -0.35 38.55
C SER A 7 -11.99 0.56 37.89
N ALA A 8 -11.56 1.37 36.93
CA ALA A 8 -12.43 2.15 36.06
C ALA A 8 -11.94 1.99 34.61
N GLU A 9 -12.78 1.42 33.75
CA GLU A 9 -12.37 0.96 32.42
C GLU A 9 -13.41 1.33 31.37
N SER A 10 -12.94 1.63 30.15
CA SER A 10 -13.77 1.86 28.96
C SER A 10 -13.17 1.14 27.76
N GLY A 11 -14.03 0.73 26.82
CA GLY A 11 -13.65 0.03 25.60
C GLY A 11 -13.87 -1.47 25.65
N VAL A 12 -13.69 -2.10 24.48
CA VAL A 12 -13.88 -3.54 24.28
C VAL A 12 -12.80 -4.34 25.01
N ALA A 13 -13.14 -5.56 25.46
CA ALA A 13 -12.24 -6.46 26.20
C ALA A 13 -10.88 -6.75 25.52
N SER A 14 -10.76 -6.51 24.21
CA SER A 14 -9.53 -6.67 23.42
C SER A 14 -8.58 -5.48 23.46
N GLN A 15 -9.03 -4.32 23.97
CA GLN A 15 -8.22 -3.11 24.09
C GLN A 15 -7.65 -2.95 25.51
N ILE A 16 -6.62 -2.10 25.64
CA ILE A 16 -6.10 -1.70 26.94
C ILE A 16 -7.24 -1.07 27.77
N LYS A 17 -7.52 -1.69 28.91
CA LYS A 17 -8.55 -1.32 29.88
C LYS A 17 -8.15 -0.08 30.66
N VAL A 18 -8.51 1.08 30.13
CA VAL A 18 -8.29 2.40 30.75
C VAL A 18 -9.54 3.25 30.60
N PRO A 19 -9.78 4.23 31.48
CA PRO A 19 -10.91 5.12 31.33
C PRO A 19 -10.64 6.10 30.18
N LYS A 20 -11.54 6.12 29.21
CA LYS A 20 -11.43 6.93 27.99
C LYS A 20 -12.68 7.78 27.82
N GLY A 21 -12.55 8.89 27.11
CA GLY A 21 -13.70 9.69 26.70
C GLY A 21 -13.38 10.69 25.60
N ILE A 22 -14.40 11.43 25.21
CA ILE A 22 -14.35 12.50 24.20
C ILE A 22 -14.89 13.80 24.81
N PRO A 23 -14.52 14.99 24.29
CA PRO A 23 -15.02 16.27 24.78
C PRO A 23 -16.55 16.35 24.85
N ALA A 24 -17.26 15.77 23.88
CA ALA A 24 -18.73 15.75 23.88
C ALA A 24 -19.35 14.93 25.03
N GLY A 25 -18.55 14.16 25.78
CA GLY A 25 -18.99 13.33 26.89
C GLY A 25 -19.79 12.10 26.47
N GLY A 26 -20.38 11.43 27.47
CA GLY A 26 -21.36 10.36 27.25
C GLY A 26 -20.82 8.97 26.96
N ILE A 27 -19.50 8.77 26.95
CA ILE A 27 -18.87 7.45 26.81
C ILE A 27 -19.08 6.65 28.09
N LYS A 28 -19.49 5.38 27.99
CA LYS A 28 -19.76 4.56 29.16
C LYS A 28 -18.45 4.03 29.76
N ILE A 29 -18.30 4.23 31.06
CA ILE A 29 -17.14 3.83 31.85
C ILE A 29 -17.64 2.84 32.89
N SER A 30 -17.17 1.62 32.81
CA SER A 30 -17.48 0.56 33.76
C SER A 30 -16.57 0.69 34.96
N VAL A 31 -17.15 0.85 36.15
CA VAL A 31 -16.41 1.01 37.40
C VAL A 31 -16.69 -0.18 38.30
N THR A 32 -15.63 -0.81 38.79
CA THR A 32 -15.68 -1.95 39.72
C THR A 32 -15.14 -1.55 41.07
N GLY A 33 -15.73 -2.09 42.14
CA GLY A 33 -15.40 -1.71 43.50
C GLY A 33 -16.14 -2.50 44.56
N LYS A 34 -16.23 -1.92 45.75
CA LYS A 34 -16.95 -2.47 46.92
C LYS A 34 -17.83 -1.40 47.54
N ASN A 35 -18.95 -1.82 48.13
CA ASN A 35 -19.87 -0.97 48.87
C ASN A 35 -20.48 0.17 48.02
N LEU A 36 -20.60 -0.02 46.69
CA LEU A 36 -21.09 1.01 45.78
C LEU A 36 -22.61 1.24 45.91
N ALA A 37 -23.36 0.23 46.36
CA ALA A 37 -24.82 0.30 46.53
C ALA A 37 -25.26 1.22 47.67
N TYR A 38 -24.35 1.60 48.56
CA TYR A 38 -24.66 2.49 49.69
C TYR A 38 -24.68 3.97 49.29
N ILE A 39 -24.14 4.32 48.12
CA ILE A 39 -24.08 5.69 47.62
C ILE A 39 -25.26 5.94 46.69
N GLN A 40 -26.12 6.91 47.04
CA GLN A 40 -27.33 7.19 46.26
C GLN A 40 -27.05 7.91 44.94
N LYS A 41 -26.10 8.84 44.94
CA LYS A 41 -25.76 9.68 43.77
C LYS A 41 -24.24 9.76 43.57
N PRO A 42 -23.61 8.65 43.14
CA PRO A 42 -22.19 8.70 42.78
C PRO A 42 -22.01 9.56 41.53
N GLN A 43 -20.97 10.39 41.55
CA GLN A 43 -20.61 11.24 40.42
C GLN A 43 -19.17 10.97 40.03
N MET A 44 -18.89 10.95 38.72
CA MET A 44 -17.54 10.94 38.20
C MET A 44 -17.13 12.38 37.88
N TYR A 45 -15.87 12.72 38.12
CA TYR A 45 -15.34 14.00 37.68
C TYR A 45 -13.99 13.85 36.99
N VAL A 46 -13.70 14.78 36.11
CA VAL A 46 -12.43 14.92 35.40
C VAL A 46 -11.96 16.38 35.52
N PHE A 47 -10.67 16.57 35.78
CA PHE A 47 -10.05 17.89 35.79
C PHE A 47 -9.48 18.23 34.41
N TYR A 48 -9.88 19.37 33.88
CA TYR A 48 -9.36 19.92 32.64
C TYR A 48 -9.17 21.44 32.80
N GLU A 49 -7.96 21.95 32.54
CA GLU A 49 -7.59 23.37 32.71
C GLU A 49 -8.03 23.99 34.05
N ASN A 50 -7.77 23.29 35.16
CA ASN A 50 -8.17 23.68 36.53
C ASN A 50 -9.69 23.82 36.75
N LYS A 51 -10.52 23.33 35.82
CA LYS A 51 -11.97 23.19 35.97
C LYS A 51 -12.33 21.74 36.18
N MET A 52 -13.31 21.50 37.05
CA MET A 52 -13.84 20.17 37.33
C MET A 52 -15.13 19.98 36.54
N PHE A 53 -15.14 18.99 35.65
CA PHE A 53 -16.31 18.57 34.89
C PHE A 53 -16.90 17.30 35.51
N ILE A 54 -18.21 17.26 35.71
CA ILE A 54 -18.88 16.23 36.51
C ILE A 54 -19.95 15.54 35.68
N SER A 55 -20.10 14.24 35.88
CA SER A 55 -21.17 13.40 35.31
C SER A 55 -21.77 12.47 36.35
N GLU A 56 -23.03 12.10 36.15
CA GLU A 56 -23.73 11.17 37.02
C GLU A 56 -23.38 9.71 36.68
N CYS A 57 -23.36 8.87 37.72
CA CYS A 57 -23.16 7.43 37.61
C CYS A 57 -24.42 6.66 38.01
N THR A 58 -24.68 5.54 37.34
CA THR A 58 -25.76 4.61 37.65
C THR A 58 -25.20 3.37 38.34
N VAL A 59 -25.64 3.12 39.57
CA VAL A 59 -25.22 1.94 40.33
C VAL A 59 -25.99 0.72 39.84
N LEU A 60 -25.27 -0.35 39.47
CA LEU A 60 -25.88 -1.60 39.01
C LEU A 60 -25.93 -2.65 40.14
N SER A 61 -24.88 -2.70 40.96
CA SER A 61 -24.76 -3.65 42.05
C SER A 61 -23.86 -3.11 43.16
N ASN A 62 -23.66 -3.87 44.25
CA ASN A 62 -22.75 -3.47 45.32
C ASN A 62 -21.27 -3.39 44.86
N THR A 63 -20.93 -4.01 43.73
CA THR A 63 -19.57 -4.09 43.21
C THR A 63 -19.37 -3.44 41.84
N SER A 64 -20.45 -3.01 41.17
CA SER A 64 -20.38 -2.42 39.84
C SER A 64 -21.31 -1.22 39.65
N MET A 65 -20.80 -0.21 38.95
CA MET A 65 -21.57 0.94 38.49
C MET A 65 -21.11 1.38 37.09
N ILE A 66 -21.97 2.07 36.35
CA ILE A 66 -21.63 2.66 35.05
C ILE A 66 -21.68 4.17 35.17
N CYS A 67 -20.61 4.84 34.75
CA CYS A 67 -20.54 6.29 34.70
C CYS A 67 -20.44 6.74 33.26
N ASN A 68 -21.11 7.84 32.91
CA ASN A 68 -20.88 8.47 31.61
C ASN A 68 -19.68 9.41 31.72
N SER A 69 -18.86 9.53 30.69
CA SER A 69 -17.78 10.53 30.70
C SER A 69 -18.38 11.95 30.73
N PRO A 70 -17.82 12.88 31.52
CA PRO A 70 -18.35 14.23 31.60
C PRO A 70 -18.17 15.00 30.27
N VAL A 71 -19.09 15.93 30.03
CA VAL A 71 -18.99 16.86 28.90
C VAL A 71 -17.95 17.92 29.27
N ILE A 72 -16.96 18.12 28.41
CA ILE A 72 -15.91 19.11 28.57
C ILE A 72 -16.18 20.22 27.55
N ASP A 73 -16.40 21.45 28.04
CA ASP A 73 -16.57 22.65 27.21
C ASP A 73 -15.24 23.07 26.56
N ALA A 74 -14.66 22.17 25.77
CA ALA A 74 -13.45 22.35 24.97
C ALA A 74 -13.79 22.36 23.46
N ALA A 75 -15.06 22.60 23.13
CA ALA A 75 -15.73 22.06 21.95
C ALA A 75 -15.18 22.51 20.58
N GLU A 76 -14.35 23.55 20.48
CA GLU A 76 -13.90 24.06 19.17
C GLU A 76 -12.41 24.44 19.06
N GLU A 77 -11.61 24.46 20.13
CA GLU A 77 -10.24 25.05 20.08
C GLU A 77 -9.08 24.09 20.41
N VAL A 78 -9.35 22.84 20.78
CA VAL A 78 -8.28 21.92 21.19
C VAL A 78 -7.91 20.97 20.06
N ASN A 79 -6.72 21.16 19.47
CA ASN A 79 -6.07 20.19 18.60
C ASN A 79 -5.66 18.94 19.41
N LEU A 80 -6.64 18.12 19.79
CA LEU A 80 -6.40 16.81 20.38
C LEU A 80 -5.92 15.87 19.27
N ASP A 81 -4.72 15.32 19.45
CA ASP A 81 -4.16 14.32 18.54
C ASP A 81 -4.81 12.96 18.80
N ALA A 82 -5.17 12.27 17.72
CA ALA A 82 -5.78 10.95 17.79
C ALA A 82 -4.80 9.85 18.24
N ASP A 83 -3.50 10.05 18.02
CA ASP A 83 -2.46 9.12 18.45
C ASP A 83 -1.87 9.46 19.82
N ASN A 84 -1.96 10.73 20.23
CA ASN A 84 -1.46 11.22 21.52
C ASN A 84 -2.61 11.81 22.37
N PRO A 85 -3.37 10.98 23.10
CA PRO A 85 -4.48 11.46 23.93
C PRO A 85 -4.00 12.29 25.12
N LEU A 86 -4.82 13.26 25.52
CA LEU A 86 -4.55 14.08 26.70
C LEU A 86 -4.83 13.27 27.96
N LYS A 87 -3.88 13.26 28.89
CA LYS A 87 -3.97 12.55 30.16
C LYS A 87 -4.54 13.50 31.22
N LEU A 88 -5.71 13.17 31.74
CA LEU A 88 -6.43 13.97 32.74
C LEU A 88 -6.51 13.25 34.08
N GLU A 89 -6.55 14.05 35.13
CA GLU A 89 -6.84 13.57 36.47
C GLU A 89 -8.35 13.34 36.61
N TYR A 90 -8.71 12.22 37.24
CA TYR A 90 -10.10 11.87 37.48
C TYR A 90 -10.29 11.28 38.88
N GLY A 91 -11.53 11.30 39.31
CA GLY A 91 -11.94 10.66 40.55
C GLY A 91 -13.46 10.58 40.62
N PHE A 92 -13.94 10.18 41.79
CA PHE A 92 -15.35 10.04 42.05
C PHE A 92 -15.74 10.84 43.28
N ARG A 93 -16.95 11.40 43.24
CA ARG A 93 -17.59 12.06 44.37
C ARG A 93 -18.70 11.16 44.87
N MET A 94 -18.45 10.56 46.02
CA MET A 94 -19.36 9.67 46.74
C MET A 94 -19.51 10.24 48.15
N ASP A 95 -20.36 11.25 48.30
CA ASP A 95 -20.50 12.05 49.52
C ASP A 95 -19.17 12.67 49.98
N ASN A 96 -18.64 12.27 51.15
CA ASN A 96 -17.39 12.81 51.72
C ASN A 96 -16.26 11.76 51.81
N VAL A 97 -16.33 10.71 50.99
CA VAL A 97 -15.31 9.66 50.96
C VAL A 97 -14.08 10.18 50.19
N THR A 98 -12.95 10.34 50.88
CA THR A 98 -11.72 10.89 50.28
C THR A 98 -10.93 9.84 49.49
N GLY A 99 -11.07 8.56 49.83
CA GLY A 99 -10.32 7.46 49.19
C GLY A 99 -10.66 7.23 47.70
N VAL A 100 -11.81 7.71 47.24
CA VAL A 100 -12.25 7.63 45.85
C VAL A 100 -11.98 8.91 45.05
N GLN A 101 -11.42 9.93 45.70
CA GLN A 101 -11.05 11.20 45.07
C GLN A 101 -9.61 11.13 44.57
N ASN A 102 -9.31 11.83 43.47
CA ASN A 102 -7.97 11.94 42.88
C ASN A 102 -7.29 10.57 42.66
N LEU A 103 -7.99 9.64 42.02
CA LEU A 103 -7.50 8.26 41.82
C LEU A 103 -6.19 8.22 41.04
N THR A 104 -5.96 9.19 40.14
CA THR A 104 -4.75 9.30 39.33
C THR A 104 -3.47 9.49 40.15
N LEU A 105 -3.56 9.92 41.42
CA LEU A 105 -2.40 10.00 42.33
C LEU A 105 -1.92 8.62 42.80
N ASN A 106 -2.81 7.63 42.81
CA ASN A 106 -2.42 6.27 43.14
C ASN A 106 -1.85 5.57 41.89
N LYS A 107 -0.67 4.94 42.04
CA LYS A 107 0.05 4.26 40.96
C LYS A 107 -0.71 3.07 40.37
N ASP A 108 -1.72 2.58 41.08
CA ASP A 108 -2.57 1.48 40.62
C ASP A 108 -3.58 1.91 39.54
N PHE A 109 -3.83 3.22 39.38
CA PHE A 109 -4.79 3.75 38.42
C PHE A 109 -4.11 4.44 37.24
N ASN A 110 -4.60 4.15 36.04
CA ASN A 110 -4.19 4.85 34.83
C ASN A 110 -4.91 6.20 34.71
N PRO A 111 -4.28 7.26 34.18
CA PRO A 111 -4.95 8.53 33.95
C PRO A 111 -6.11 8.40 32.95
N PHE A 112 -7.06 9.32 33.03
CA PHE A 112 -8.16 9.40 32.08
C PHE A 112 -7.64 9.86 30.72
N LEU A 113 -7.95 9.12 29.65
CA LEU A 113 -7.49 9.45 28.30
C LEU A 113 -8.59 10.18 27.54
N LEU A 114 -8.34 11.46 27.24
CA LEU A 114 -9.22 12.28 26.40
C LEU A 114 -8.76 12.22 24.95
N PHE A 115 -9.63 11.70 24.08
CA PHE A 115 -9.45 11.62 22.63
C PHE A 115 -10.27 12.69 21.91
N PRO A 116 -9.92 13.07 20.67
CA PRO A 116 -10.77 13.96 19.87
C PRO A 116 -12.15 13.34 19.61
N ASN A 117 -13.15 14.20 19.38
CA ASN A 117 -14.48 13.76 18.94
C ASN A 117 -14.36 13.00 17.60
N PRO A 118 -15.04 11.85 17.44
CA PRO A 118 -15.03 11.12 16.17
C PRO A 118 -15.74 11.93 15.10
N THR A 119 -15.25 11.87 13.87
CA THR A 119 -15.85 12.58 12.72
C THR A 119 -16.47 11.58 11.76
N PHE A 120 -17.68 11.86 11.25
CA PHE A 120 -18.33 11.02 10.25
C PHE A 120 -18.46 11.77 8.93
N ILE A 121 -18.26 11.04 7.83
CA ILE A 121 -18.31 11.60 6.46
C ILE A 121 -19.73 11.32 5.91
N PRO A 122 -20.46 12.35 5.46
CA PRO A 122 -21.75 12.18 4.79
C PRO A 122 -21.64 11.32 3.53
N PHE A 123 -22.77 10.78 3.06
CA PHE A 123 -22.78 10.02 1.81
C PHE A 123 -22.42 10.91 0.61
N GLU A 124 -21.63 10.39 -0.34
CA GLU A 124 -21.23 11.12 -1.57
C GLU A 124 -22.44 11.57 -2.43
N LYS A 125 -23.57 10.87 -2.30
CA LYS A 125 -24.84 11.20 -2.95
C LYS A 125 -25.86 11.53 -1.86
N GLU A 126 -26.69 12.54 -2.10
CA GLU A 126 -27.78 12.94 -1.19
C GLU A 126 -28.68 11.76 -0.80
N VAL A 127 -28.90 10.82 -1.73
CA VAL A 127 -29.64 9.56 -1.50
C VAL A 127 -28.73 8.35 -1.76
N LYS A 128 -28.53 7.52 -0.73
CA LYS A 128 -27.83 6.24 -0.81
C LYS A 128 -28.83 5.10 -1.00
N TYR A 129 -28.66 4.33 -2.08
CA TYR A 129 -29.49 3.16 -2.36
C TYR A 129 -28.95 1.94 -1.61
N TYR A 130 -29.75 1.41 -0.68
CA TYR A 130 -29.42 0.24 0.13
C TYR A 130 -29.75 -1.05 -0.63
N LYS A 131 -28.74 -1.89 -0.87
CA LYS A 131 -28.87 -3.20 -1.56
C LYS A 131 -28.14 -4.35 -0.86
N SER A 132 -27.40 -4.07 0.20
CA SER A 132 -26.57 -5.05 0.92
C SER A 132 -27.23 -5.42 2.25
N ASP A 133 -26.73 -6.40 2.99
CA ASP A 133 -27.24 -6.72 4.34
C ASP A 133 -26.68 -5.82 5.44
N TYR A 134 -25.65 -5.04 5.13
CA TYR A 134 -24.92 -4.18 6.06
C TYR A 134 -24.77 -2.76 5.49
N LEU A 135 -24.99 -1.75 6.34
CA LEU A 135 -24.77 -0.34 6.04
C LEU A 135 -23.43 0.10 6.62
N ASN A 136 -22.55 0.55 5.73
CA ASN A 136 -21.25 1.10 6.06
C ASN A 136 -21.29 2.63 6.06
N ILE A 137 -20.84 3.23 7.17
CA ILE A 137 -20.70 4.67 7.36
C ILE A 137 -19.21 4.98 7.59
N ASN A 138 -18.65 5.85 6.77
CA ASN A 138 -17.23 6.21 6.83
C ASN A 138 -17.01 7.34 7.84
N GLY A 139 -15.85 7.35 8.47
CA GLY A 139 -15.46 8.37 9.44
C GLY A 139 -13.98 8.30 9.81
N GLN A 140 -13.60 8.96 10.89
CA GLN A 140 -12.25 8.94 11.45
C GLN A 140 -12.30 8.92 12.98
N ASN A 141 -11.36 8.20 13.59
CA ASN A 141 -11.16 8.08 15.04
C ASN A 141 -12.35 7.51 15.83
N ILE A 142 -13.13 6.62 15.20
CA ILE A 142 -14.36 6.09 15.81
C ILE A 142 -14.05 5.11 16.96
N ASP A 143 -13.09 4.21 16.78
CA ASP A 143 -12.75 3.13 17.73
C ASP A 143 -11.77 3.53 18.86
N ARG A 144 -11.40 4.82 18.94
CA ARG A 144 -10.38 5.29 19.90
C ARG A 144 -10.91 5.37 21.32
N ALA A 145 -12.05 6.04 21.47
CA ALA A 145 -12.72 6.23 22.75
C ALA A 145 -14.12 5.60 22.78
N CYS A 146 -14.73 5.29 21.64
CA CYS A 146 -16.09 4.77 21.57
C CYS A 146 -16.09 3.25 21.34
N GLN A 147 -17.08 2.57 21.91
CA GLN A 147 -17.40 1.16 21.65
C GLN A 147 -18.81 1.03 21.07
N GLU A 148 -19.21 -0.18 20.63
CA GLU A 148 -20.48 -0.40 19.93
C GLU A 148 -21.70 0.06 20.75
N SER A 149 -21.64 -0.05 22.09
CA SER A 149 -22.74 0.36 22.98
C SER A 149 -22.91 1.86 23.16
N ASP A 150 -21.96 2.66 22.68
CA ASP A 150 -21.88 4.11 22.89
C ASP A 150 -22.29 4.87 21.63
N VAL A 151 -22.50 4.15 20.52
CA VAL A 151 -22.94 4.69 19.24
C VAL A 151 -24.31 4.14 18.88
N GLU A 152 -25.26 5.05 18.67
CA GLU A 152 -26.59 4.73 18.19
C GLU A 152 -26.76 5.28 16.77
N VAL A 153 -27.15 4.43 15.83
CA VAL A 153 -27.46 4.84 14.46
C VAL A 153 -28.97 4.78 14.26
N ARG A 154 -29.58 5.93 13.95
CA ARG A 154 -31.02 6.07 13.76
C ARG A 154 -31.32 6.32 12.29
N ILE A 155 -32.26 5.55 11.73
CA ILE A 155 -32.72 5.62 10.35
C ILE A 155 -34.22 5.94 10.38
N GLY A 156 -34.58 7.22 10.23
CA GLY A 156 -35.94 7.69 10.43
C GLY A 156 -36.49 7.30 11.80
N LYS A 157 -37.56 6.48 11.83
CA LYS A 157 -38.19 5.98 13.07
C LYS A 157 -37.46 4.79 13.72
N SER A 158 -36.69 4.02 12.96
CA SER A 158 -36.07 2.77 13.43
C SER A 158 -34.59 2.97 13.72
N SER A 159 -34.02 2.17 14.63
CA SER A 159 -32.57 2.13 14.86
C SER A 159 -31.90 1.03 14.02
N CYS A 160 -30.62 1.23 13.69
CA CYS A 160 -29.75 0.28 13.02
C CYS A 160 -28.90 -0.45 14.07
N ASN A 161 -28.85 -1.77 14.03
CA ASN A 161 -28.06 -2.54 15.00
C ASN A 161 -26.57 -2.46 14.64
N VAL A 162 -25.76 -1.81 15.47
CA VAL A 162 -24.31 -1.64 15.22
C VAL A 162 -23.62 -2.98 15.43
N THR A 163 -22.96 -3.49 14.38
CA THR A 163 -22.32 -4.82 14.40
C THR A 163 -20.82 -4.75 14.62
N SER A 164 -20.17 -3.69 14.14
CA SER A 164 -18.74 -3.49 14.34
C SER A 164 -18.35 -2.02 14.20
N LEU A 165 -17.36 -1.63 15.00
CA LEU A 165 -16.66 -0.36 14.89
C LEU A 165 -15.20 -0.59 14.51
N SER A 166 -14.69 0.25 13.63
CA SER A 166 -13.27 0.33 13.27
C SER A 166 -12.83 1.78 13.28
N ARG A 167 -11.53 2.03 13.22
CA ARG A 167 -10.96 3.39 13.21
C ARG A 167 -11.58 4.34 12.18
N GLN A 168 -11.99 3.83 11.02
CA GLN A 168 -12.45 4.63 9.88
C GLN A 168 -13.86 4.28 9.39
N GLN A 169 -14.50 3.27 9.97
CA GLN A 169 -15.77 2.77 9.46
C GLN A 169 -16.62 2.17 10.57
N LEU A 170 -17.90 2.55 10.57
CA LEU A 170 -18.96 1.94 11.36
C LEU A 170 -19.81 1.05 10.45
N THR A 171 -20.07 -0.18 10.89
CA THR A 171 -20.96 -1.13 10.20
C THR A 171 -22.18 -1.38 11.07
N CYS A 172 -23.37 -1.19 10.51
CA CYS A 172 -24.62 -1.52 11.19
C CYS A 172 -25.56 -2.31 10.26
N ARG A 173 -26.43 -3.12 10.84
CA ARG A 173 -27.48 -3.87 10.12
C ARG A 173 -28.81 -3.10 10.24
N PRO A 174 -29.28 -2.49 9.15
CA PRO A 174 -30.53 -1.73 9.18
C PRO A 174 -31.75 -2.66 9.08
N PRO A 175 -32.97 -2.17 9.37
CA PRO A 175 -34.19 -2.99 9.28
C PRO A 175 -34.47 -3.44 7.85
N GLU A 176 -35.11 -4.60 7.68
CA GLU A 176 -35.44 -5.18 6.36
C GLU A 176 -36.44 -4.32 5.57
N THR A 177 -37.34 -3.63 6.26
CA THR A 177 -38.33 -2.73 5.68
C THR A 177 -37.95 -1.28 5.92
N GLN A 178 -38.16 -0.44 4.90
CA GLN A 178 -37.86 0.99 4.99
C GLN A 178 -38.72 1.65 6.10
N PRO A 179 -38.09 2.26 7.12
CA PRO A 179 -38.83 2.96 8.16
C PRO A 179 -39.37 4.30 7.65
N GLN A 180 -40.44 4.79 8.28
CA GLN A 180 -40.99 6.11 8.00
C GLN A 180 -39.97 7.21 8.33
N ALA A 181 -39.92 8.26 7.50
CA ALA A 181 -39.15 9.45 7.82
C ALA A 181 -39.76 10.17 9.02
N VAL A 182 -38.92 10.94 9.71
CA VAL A 182 -39.28 11.64 10.94
C VAL A 182 -38.89 13.10 10.75
N ASN A 183 -39.82 14.02 10.99
CA ASN A 183 -39.53 15.47 10.94
C ASN A 183 -38.75 15.92 12.19
N ASP A 184 -38.24 17.15 12.19
CA ASP A 184 -37.48 17.75 13.32
C ASP A 184 -38.19 17.65 14.69
N GLN A 185 -39.51 17.50 14.70
CA GLN A 185 -40.34 17.33 15.90
C GLN A 185 -40.57 15.87 16.33
N GLY A 186 -39.92 14.89 15.71
CA GLY A 186 -40.10 13.47 16.04
C GLY A 186 -41.39 12.84 15.50
N LEU A 187 -42.17 13.58 14.69
CA LEU A 187 -43.41 13.08 14.08
C LEU A 187 -43.16 12.35 12.76
N PRO A 188 -43.90 11.27 12.46
CA PRO A 188 -43.75 10.51 11.22
C PRO A 188 -44.20 11.35 10.02
N ASN A 189 -43.33 11.45 9.02
CA ASN A 189 -43.61 12.05 7.72
C ASN A 189 -43.58 10.95 6.65
N GLY A 190 -44.74 10.69 6.05
CA GLY A 190 -44.94 9.54 5.15
C GLY A 190 -44.36 9.71 3.74
N GLU A 191 -44.07 10.94 3.32
CA GLU A 191 -43.65 11.23 1.94
C GLU A 191 -42.12 11.37 1.79
N ALA A 192 -41.39 11.61 2.88
CA ALA A 192 -39.96 11.78 2.87
C ALA A 192 -39.20 10.45 3.02
N LEU A 193 -37.99 10.39 2.49
CA LEU A 193 -37.06 9.28 2.70
C LEU A 193 -36.41 9.39 4.10
N PRO A 194 -36.11 8.27 4.78
CA PRO A 194 -35.56 8.30 6.13
C PRO A 194 -34.12 8.83 6.15
N GLU A 195 -33.88 9.84 6.99
CA GLU A 195 -32.55 10.35 7.28
C GLU A 195 -31.78 9.41 8.21
N VAL A 196 -30.47 9.31 7.98
CA VAL A 196 -29.52 8.54 8.77
C VAL A 196 -28.75 9.49 9.68
N ILE A 197 -29.01 9.38 10.98
CA ILE A 197 -28.39 10.19 12.03
C ILE A 197 -27.56 9.26 12.91
N VAL A 198 -26.28 9.59 13.10
CA VAL A 198 -25.39 8.90 14.03
C VAL A 198 -25.30 9.71 15.31
N ILE A 199 -25.53 9.07 16.45
CA ILE A 199 -25.51 9.67 17.78
C ILE A 199 -24.40 8.98 18.57
N VAL A 200 -23.40 9.74 19.02
CA VAL A 200 -22.29 9.25 19.85
C VAL A 200 -22.41 9.85 21.24
N GLY A 201 -22.35 9.02 22.28
CA GLY A 201 -22.40 9.48 23.68
C GLY A 201 -23.70 10.22 24.04
N GLY A 202 -24.76 10.07 23.25
CA GLY A 202 -26.08 10.71 23.46
C GLY A 202 -26.15 12.21 23.12
N SER A 203 -25.04 12.94 23.11
CA SER A 203 -24.97 14.38 22.83
C SER A 203 -24.57 14.69 21.38
N LEU A 204 -23.58 13.97 20.85
CA LEU A 204 -22.95 14.29 19.57
C LEU A 204 -23.74 13.69 18.40
N ARG A 205 -24.33 14.54 17.56
CA ARG A 205 -25.21 14.12 16.45
C ARG A 205 -24.61 14.48 15.10
N TYR A 206 -24.57 13.51 14.18
CA TYR A 206 -24.12 13.68 12.81
C TYR A 206 -25.21 13.28 11.82
N ASN A 207 -25.55 14.20 10.92
CA ASN A 207 -26.43 13.90 9.79
C ASN A 207 -25.58 13.35 8.62
N ILE A 208 -25.78 12.08 8.26
CA ILE A 208 -24.99 11.39 7.24
C ILE A 208 -25.65 11.50 5.85
N GLY A 209 -26.97 11.65 5.80
CA GLY A 209 -27.74 11.73 4.56
C GLY A 209 -28.96 10.82 4.56
N VAL A 210 -29.51 10.57 3.37
CA VAL A 210 -30.81 9.92 3.20
C VAL A 210 -30.67 8.50 2.63
N LEU A 211 -31.45 7.55 3.15
CA LEU A 211 -31.43 6.15 2.71
C LEU A 211 -32.68 5.78 1.91
N SER A 212 -32.49 5.11 0.77
CA SER A 212 -33.58 4.56 -0.04
C SER A 212 -33.42 3.05 -0.22
N TYR A 213 -34.45 2.29 0.15
CA TYR A 213 -34.48 0.84 0.01
C TYR A 213 -35.03 0.41 -1.36
N SER A 214 -35.63 1.34 -2.11
CA SER A 214 -36.06 1.07 -3.47
C SER A 214 -34.84 1.06 -4.38
N SER A 215 -34.58 -0.08 -5.02
CA SER A 215 -33.62 -0.10 -6.13
C SER A 215 -34.09 0.89 -7.22
N PRO A 216 -33.19 1.49 -8.02
CA PRO A 216 -33.59 2.27 -9.21
C PRO A 216 -34.24 1.41 -10.32
N GLN A 217 -34.68 0.18 -10.02
CA GLN A 217 -35.45 -0.67 -10.92
C GLN A 217 -36.91 -0.66 -10.49
N GLY A 218 -37.60 0.36 -10.99
CA GLY A 218 -39.02 0.54 -10.80
C GLY A 218 -39.54 1.59 -11.77
N LEU A 219 -39.21 1.44 -13.06
CA LEU A 219 -39.90 2.15 -14.15
C LEU A 219 -41.32 1.59 -14.32
N ASN A 220 -42.09 1.55 -13.23
CA ASN A 220 -43.49 1.14 -13.19
C ASN A 220 -44.29 2.32 -12.63
N GLY A 221 -44.17 3.47 -13.30
CA GLY A 221 -45.31 4.38 -13.34
C GLY A 221 -46.47 3.64 -14.04
N PRO A 222 -47.74 3.94 -13.73
CA PRO A 222 -48.86 3.33 -14.43
C PRO A 222 -48.80 3.77 -15.89
N ILE A 223 -48.20 2.93 -16.74
CA ILE A 223 -48.05 3.17 -18.16
C ILE A 223 -49.47 3.15 -18.74
N THR A 224 -49.97 4.33 -19.08
CA THR A 224 -51.22 4.50 -19.81
C THR A 224 -51.08 3.73 -21.13
N LYS A 225 -52.14 3.03 -21.55
CA LYS A 225 -52.14 2.05 -22.65
C LYS A 225 -51.53 2.49 -24.00
N PRO A 226 -51.41 3.78 -24.40
CA PRO A 226 -50.69 4.15 -25.62
C PRO A 226 -49.15 4.14 -25.51
N THR A 227 -48.57 4.19 -24.30
CA THR A 227 -47.10 4.24 -24.12
C THR A 227 -46.44 2.86 -24.22
N LEU A 228 -47.19 1.78 -23.95
CA LEU A 228 -46.70 0.40 -24.07
C LEU A 228 -46.38 0.01 -25.52
N TYR A 229 -47.22 0.42 -26.48
CA TYR A 229 -46.99 0.14 -27.91
C TYR A 229 -45.78 0.90 -28.47
N GLY A 230 -45.50 2.11 -27.96
CA GLY A 230 -44.32 2.89 -28.34
C GLY A 230 -43.00 2.27 -27.89
N ILE A 231 -42.95 1.73 -26.66
CA ILE A 231 -41.75 1.08 -26.11
C ILE A 231 -41.46 -0.25 -26.82
N ILE A 232 -42.50 -1.03 -27.15
CA ILE A 232 -42.33 -2.29 -27.90
C ILE A 232 -41.83 -1.99 -29.32
N GLY A 233 -42.41 -0.99 -30.01
CA GLY A 233 -41.95 -0.59 -31.34
C GLY A 233 -40.49 -0.10 -31.36
N LEU A 234 -40.10 0.74 -30.40
CA LEU A 234 -38.73 1.23 -30.27
C LEU A 234 -37.75 0.10 -29.95
N GLY A 235 -38.14 -0.84 -29.08
CA GLY A 235 -37.32 -2.02 -28.75
C GLY A 235 -37.06 -2.93 -29.95
N VAL A 236 -38.08 -3.17 -30.80
CA VAL A 236 -37.92 -3.98 -32.02
C VAL A 236 -36.98 -3.32 -33.01
N VAL A 237 -37.09 -2.00 -33.22
CA VAL A 237 -36.19 -1.27 -34.13
C VAL A 237 -34.75 -1.32 -33.63
N ILE A 238 -34.50 -1.10 -32.33
CA ILE A 238 -33.16 -1.18 -31.75
C ILE A 238 -32.60 -2.61 -31.88
N PHE A 239 -33.43 -3.64 -31.66
CA PHE A 239 -33.01 -5.03 -31.81
C PHE A 239 -32.59 -5.35 -33.25
N VAL A 240 -33.36 -4.89 -34.25
CA VAL A 240 -33.01 -5.07 -35.67
C VAL A 240 -31.70 -4.36 -36.02
N VAL A 241 -31.49 -3.13 -35.53
CA VAL A 241 -30.23 -2.39 -35.73
C VAL A 241 -29.06 -3.11 -35.06
N PHE A 242 -29.25 -3.66 -33.86
CA PHE A 242 -28.23 -4.43 -33.16
C PHE A 242 -27.85 -5.72 -33.90
N ILE A 243 -28.84 -6.44 -34.47
CA ILE A 243 -28.57 -7.62 -35.30
C ILE A 243 -27.82 -7.25 -36.58
N LEU A 244 -28.20 -6.16 -37.26
CA LEU A 244 -27.46 -5.68 -38.44
C LEU A 244 -26.02 -5.30 -38.09
N PHE A 245 -25.81 -4.64 -36.95
CA PHE A 245 -24.48 -4.30 -36.45
C PHE A 245 -23.65 -5.55 -36.14
N LEU A 246 -24.25 -6.57 -35.50
CA LEU A 246 -23.58 -7.85 -35.24
C LEU A 246 -23.21 -8.58 -36.54
N ILE A 247 -24.08 -8.58 -37.54
CA ILE A 247 -23.80 -9.18 -38.85
C ILE A 247 -22.66 -8.42 -39.55
N ALA A 248 -22.68 -7.08 -39.54
CA ALA A 248 -21.62 -6.25 -40.11
C ALA A 248 -20.28 -6.45 -39.38
N TYR A 249 -20.30 -6.55 -38.04
CA TYR A 249 -19.12 -6.82 -37.24
C TYR A 249 -18.55 -8.21 -37.50
N ARG A 250 -19.42 -9.24 -37.56
CA ARG A 250 -19.01 -10.61 -37.93
C ARG A 250 -18.42 -10.64 -39.33
N ARG A 251 -19.03 -9.97 -40.31
CA ARG A 251 -18.54 -9.88 -41.69
C ARG A 251 -17.17 -9.19 -41.76
N LYS A 252 -17.01 -8.05 -41.08
CA LYS A 252 -15.74 -7.32 -41.01
C LYS A 252 -14.64 -8.12 -40.29
N SER A 253 -15.01 -8.83 -39.21
CA SER A 253 -14.10 -9.72 -38.49
C SER A 253 -13.68 -10.93 -39.35
N THR A 254 -14.60 -11.51 -40.12
CA THR A 254 -14.25 -12.60 -41.05
C THR A 254 -13.36 -12.12 -42.20
N GLU A 255 -13.58 -10.91 -42.71
CA GLU A 255 -12.70 -10.32 -43.74
C GLU A 255 -11.29 -10.07 -43.20
N SER A 256 -11.16 -9.49 -42.00
CA SER A 256 -9.86 -9.29 -41.36
C SER A 256 -9.13 -10.61 -41.08
N ASN A 257 -9.83 -11.63 -40.59
CA ASN A 257 -9.25 -12.95 -40.35
C ASN A 257 -8.83 -13.63 -41.67
N ARG A 258 -9.57 -13.41 -42.76
CA ARG A 258 -9.19 -13.92 -44.08
C ARG A 258 -7.94 -13.21 -44.62
N VAL A 259 -7.83 -11.90 -44.43
CA VAL A 259 -6.62 -11.14 -44.80
C VAL A 259 -5.41 -11.63 -44.02
N LEU A 260 -5.52 -11.83 -42.70
CA LEU A 260 -4.42 -12.36 -41.89
C LEU A 260 -4.00 -13.78 -42.33
N LYS A 261 -4.96 -14.67 -42.63
CA LYS A 261 -4.66 -16.01 -43.15
C LYS A 261 -3.94 -15.96 -44.50
N ASN A 262 -4.41 -15.10 -45.41
CA ASN A 262 -3.77 -14.92 -46.71
C ASN A 262 -2.35 -14.35 -46.57
N MET A 263 -2.10 -13.45 -45.61
CA MET A 263 -0.76 -12.93 -45.33
C MET A 263 0.16 -14.00 -44.73
N GLN A 264 -0.37 -14.89 -43.86
CA GLN A 264 0.38 -16.01 -43.31
C GLN A 264 0.79 -17.01 -44.41
N GLU A 265 -0.14 -17.40 -45.28
CA GLU A 265 0.17 -18.30 -46.41
C GLU A 265 1.21 -17.70 -47.36
N GLN A 266 1.15 -16.39 -47.61
CA GLN A 266 2.15 -15.70 -48.41
C GLN A 266 3.53 -15.68 -47.73
N MET A 267 3.59 -15.54 -46.40
CA MET A 267 4.84 -15.62 -45.64
C MET A 267 5.46 -17.01 -45.73
N ASP A 268 4.66 -18.07 -45.58
CA ASP A 268 5.14 -19.45 -45.63
C ASP A 268 5.70 -19.79 -47.04
N ILE A 269 5.09 -19.28 -48.11
CA ILE A 269 5.60 -19.44 -49.49
C ILE A 269 6.92 -18.67 -49.69
N LEU A 270 7.01 -17.43 -49.17
CA LEU A 270 8.24 -16.65 -49.21
C LEU A 270 9.36 -17.32 -48.43
N GLU A 271 9.06 -17.89 -47.25
CA GLU A 271 10.01 -18.61 -46.42
C GLU A 271 10.54 -19.86 -47.15
N LEU A 272 9.66 -20.65 -47.77
CA LEU A 272 10.07 -21.82 -48.54
C LEU A 272 10.94 -21.45 -49.75
N ARG A 273 10.65 -20.32 -50.41
CA ARG A 273 11.45 -19.83 -51.54
C ARG A 273 12.83 -19.34 -51.09
N VAL A 274 12.90 -18.53 -50.04
CA VAL A 274 14.16 -18.03 -49.47
C VAL A 274 15.00 -19.18 -48.93
N ALA A 275 14.39 -20.19 -48.30
CA ALA A 275 15.10 -21.37 -47.83
C ALA A 275 15.75 -22.16 -48.98
N ALA A 276 15.11 -22.20 -50.16
CA ALA A 276 15.69 -22.82 -51.35
C ALA A 276 16.84 -21.99 -51.92
N GLU A 277 16.65 -20.67 -52.07
CA GLU A 277 17.70 -19.75 -52.53
C GLU A 277 18.91 -19.73 -51.58
N CYS A 278 18.70 -19.77 -50.26
CA CYS A 278 19.77 -19.89 -49.28
C CYS A 278 20.52 -21.23 -49.36
N LYS A 279 19.84 -22.35 -49.67
CA LYS A 279 20.52 -23.64 -49.86
C LYS A 279 21.38 -23.64 -51.11
N GLU A 280 20.89 -23.02 -52.18
CA GLU A 280 21.65 -22.85 -53.41
C GLU A 280 22.87 -21.94 -53.20
N ALA A 281 22.66 -20.76 -52.60
CA ALA A 281 23.74 -19.84 -52.27
C ALA A 281 24.75 -20.44 -51.28
N PHE A 282 24.30 -21.25 -50.32
CA PHE A 282 25.21 -21.97 -49.42
C PHE A 282 26.04 -23.02 -50.16
N ALA A 283 25.43 -23.76 -51.08
CA ALA A 283 26.15 -24.72 -51.90
C ALA A 283 27.20 -24.02 -52.79
N GLU A 284 26.84 -22.89 -53.40
CA GLU A 284 27.74 -22.04 -54.18
C GLU A 284 28.92 -21.52 -53.34
N LEU A 285 28.64 -20.90 -52.19
CA LEU A 285 29.67 -20.40 -51.27
C LEU A 285 30.55 -21.52 -50.71
N GLN A 286 29.97 -22.69 -50.41
CA GLN A 286 30.75 -23.82 -49.91
C GLN A 286 31.70 -24.32 -50.98
N THR A 287 31.26 -24.42 -52.24
CA THR A 287 32.16 -24.80 -53.36
C THR A 287 33.26 -23.76 -53.57
N GLU A 288 32.96 -22.46 -53.53
CA GLU A 288 33.95 -21.38 -53.67
C GLU A 288 34.95 -21.35 -52.51
N MET A 289 34.49 -21.48 -51.25
CA MET A 289 35.36 -21.55 -50.08
C MET A 289 36.22 -22.81 -50.07
N THR A 290 35.70 -23.95 -50.53
CA THR A 290 36.52 -25.17 -50.67
C THR A 290 37.56 -25.04 -51.77
N ASP A 291 37.29 -24.26 -52.82
CA ASP A 291 38.27 -23.97 -53.88
C ASP A 291 39.38 -23.05 -53.35
N LEU A 292 39.01 -21.97 -52.66
CA LEU A 292 39.95 -21.04 -52.02
C LEU A 292 40.75 -21.70 -50.89
N THR A 293 40.11 -22.57 -50.11
CA THR A 293 40.78 -23.38 -49.08
C THR A 293 41.65 -24.46 -49.72
N GLY A 294 41.22 -25.00 -50.87
CA GLY A 294 41.97 -25.87 -51.76
C GLY A 294 43.32 -25.27 -52.14
N ASP A 295 43.33 -24.02 -52.58
CA ASP A 295 44.54 -23.25 -52.88
C ASP A 295 45.41 -22.97 -51.63
N LEU A 296 44.77 -22.86 -50.45
CA LEU A 296 45.45 -22.69 -49.16
C LEU A 296 45.90 -24.01 -48.51
N THR A 297 45.60 -25.18 -49.08
CA THR A 297 45.90 -26.49 -48.44
C THR A 297 47.39 -26.75 -48.23
N SER A 298 48.28 -26.03 -48.93
CA SER A 298 49.73 -26.09 -48.67
C SER A 298 50.21 -25.14 -47.56
N GLY A 299 49.43 -24.12 -47.19
CA GLY A 299 49.83 -23.05 -46.27
C GLY A 299 49.08 -23.01 -44.93
N GLY A 300 47.96 -23.74 -44.81
CA GLY A 300 47.11 -23.71 -43.63
C GLY A 300 46.44 -22.35 -43.41
N ILE A 301 45.59 -22.26 -42.38
CA ILE A 301 44.98 -20.98 -41.99
C ILE A 301 46.09 -20.09 -41.40
N PRO A 302 46.25 -18.84 -41.85
CA PRO A 302 47.28 -17.94 -41.33
C PRO A 302 46.90 -17.44 -39.93
N PHE A 303 47.21 -18.24 -38.91
CA PHE A 303 47.02 -17.85 -37.52
C PHE A 303 48.01 -16.75 -37.14
N LEU A 304 47.54 -15.75 -36.42
CA LEU A 304 48.41 -14.76 -35.79
C LEU A 304 49.11 -15.38 -34.58
N ASP A 305 50.37 -14.98 -34.35
CA ASP A 305 51.06 -15.28 -33.10
C ASP A 305 50.24 -14.84 -31.89
N TYR A 306 50.25 -15.66 -30.83
CA TYR A 306 49.46 -15.41 -29.62
C TYR A 306 49.68 -13.99 -29.05
N ARG A 307 50.91 -13.47 -29.10
CA ARG A 307 51.24 -12.12 -28.65
C ARG A 307 50.53 -11.05 -29.49
N THR A 308 50.60 -11.16 -30.82
CA THR A 308 49.96 -10.22 -31.74
C THR A 308 48.43 -10.32 -31.65
N TYR A 309 47.90 -11.53 -31.51
CA TYR A 309 46.48 -11.79 -31.27
C TYR A 309 45.98 -11.15 -29.96
N ALA A 310 46.65 -11.42 -28.84
CA ALA A 310 46.27 -10.90 -27.53
C ALA A 310 46.33 -9.36 -27.50
N MET A 311 47.32 -8.75 -28.14
CA MET A 311 47.43 -7.30 -28.23
C MET A 311 46.31 -6.66 -29.05
N LYS A 312 45.95 -7.24 -30.20
CA LYS A 312 44.82 -6.75 -31.01
C LYS A 312 43.48 -6.84 -30.28
N ILE A 313 43.31 -7.80 -29.37
CA ILE A 313 42.11 -7.95 -28.55
C ILE A 313 42.11 -6.99 -27.36
N LEU A 314 43.22 -6.92 -26.62
CA LEU A 314 43.31 -6.10 -25.39
C LEU A 314 43.41 -4.61 -25.69
N PHE A 315 44.01 -4.23 -26.82
CA PHE A 315 44.22 -2.85 -27.25
C PHE A 315 43.85 -2.67 -28.74
N PRO A 316 42.56 -2.64 -29.08
CA PRO A 316 42.13 -2.45 -30.46
C PRO A 316 42.56 -1.07 -30.99
N ASN A 317 42.97 -1.00 -32.26
CA ASN A 317 43.40 0.21 -32.97
C ASN A 317 44.71 0.87 -32.47
N VAL A 318 45.58 0.12 -31.79
CA VAL A 318 46.92 0.58 -31.42
C VAL A 318 47.95 -0.39 -31.99
N ASP A 319 48.55 -0.04 -33.12
CA ASP A 319 49.49 -0.92 -33.83
C ASP A 319 50.85 -1.08 -33.11
N ASP A 320 51.28 -0.09 -32.32
CA ASP A 320 52.52 -0.14 -31.53
C ASP A 320 52.27 0.30 -30.08
N HIS A 321 51.76 -0.63 -29.28
CA HIS A 321 51.46 -0.36 -27.87
C HIS A 321 52.74 -0.42 -27.02
N ILE A 322 52.84 0.47 -26.03
CA ILE A 322 54.02 0.63 -25.14
C ILE A 322 54.43 -0.68 -24.46
N VAL A 323 53.48 -1.58 -24.22
CA VAL A 323 53.68 -2.93 -23.66
C VAL A 323 54.59 -3.82 -24.53
N LEU A 324 54.70 -3.56 -25.84
CA LEU A 324 55.56 -4.31 -26.74
C LEU A 324 57.00 -3.79 -26.80
N GLN A 325 57.24 -2.57 -26.34
CA GLN A 325 58.54 -1.90 -26.35
C GLN A 325 59.33 -2.24 -25.08
N TRP A 326 60.19 -3.27 -25.15
CA TRP A 326 60.94 -3.80 -24.00
C TRP A 326 62.07 -2.86 -23.51
N GLU A 327 62.61 -2.00 -24.38
CA GLU A 327 63.82 -1.23 -24.10
C GLU A 327 63.52 0.27 -24.01
N ARG A 328 63.14 0.74 -22.81
CA ARG A 328 63.06 2.16 -22.48
C ARG A 328 63.98 2.49 -21.30
N PRO A 329 65.05 3.29 -21.50
CA PRO A 329 66.01 3.63 -20.44
C PRO A 329 65.41 4.46 -19.29
N GLU A 330 64.25 5.10 -19.50
CA GLU A 330 63.52 5.85 -18.47
C GLU A 330 62.88 4.96 -17.39
N LEU A 331 62.55 3.70 -17.72
CA LEU A 331 61.93 2.74 -16.80
C LEU A 331 62.93 2.16 -15.79
N LEU A 332 64.23 2.13 -16.14
CA LEU A 332 65.33 1.70 -15.25
C LEU A 332 65.42 2.56 -13.98
N CYS A 333 65.15 3.88 -14.09
CA CYS A 333 65.20 4.78 -12.94
C CYS A 333 64.01 4.60 -11.97
N LYS A 334 62.88 4.04 -12.43
CA LYS A 334 61.64 3.84 -11.65
C LYS A 334 61.36 2.38 -11.31
N GLU A 335 62.27 1.48 -11.67
CA GLU A 335 62.09 0.03 -11.58
C GLU A 335 61.78 -0.46 -10.15
N LYS A 336 62.42 0.13 -9.13
CA LYS A 336 62.17 -0.24 -7.72
C LYS A 336 60.73 0.01 -7.30
N GLY A 337 60.15 1.15 -7.68
CA GLY A 337 58.77 1.50 -7.35
C GLY A 337 57.76 0.63 -8.12
N LEU A 338 58.04 0.35 -9.39
CA LEU A 338 57.20 -0.53 -10.22
C LEU A 338 57.21 -1.99 -9.72
N ARG A 339 58.36 -2.49 -9.24
CA ARG A 339 58.45 -3.83 -8.62
C ARG A 339 57.64 -3.91 -7.32
N LEU A 340 57.72 -2.90 -6.46
CA LEU A 340 56.90 -2.82 -5.23
C LEU A 340 55.40 -2.73 -5.57
N PHE A 341 55.03 -1.95 -6.59
CA PHE A 341 53.65 -1.88 -7.06
C PHE A 341 53.18 -3.24 -7.64
N GLY A 342 54.03 -3.93 -8.39
CA GLY A 342 53.75 -5.29 -8.86
C GLY A 342 53.50 -6.26 -7.70
N GLN A 343 54.25 -6.16 -6.61
CA GLN A 343 54.01 -6.95 -5.39
C GLN A 343 52.66 -6.61 -4.72
N LEU A 344 52.24 -5.34 -4.75
CA LEU A 344 50.91 -4.94 -4.26
C LEU A 344 49.79 -5.51 -5.13
N ILE A 345 49.94 -5.51 -6.46
CA ILE A 345 48.96 -6.11 -7.39
C ILE A 345 48.80 -7.62 -7.15
N MET A 346 49.86 -8.30 -6.67
CA MET A 346 49.83 -9.71 -6.29
C MET A 346 49.13 -9.97 -4.93
N ASN A 347 48.70 -8.92 -4.21
CA ASN A 347 47.89 -9.05 -3.00
C ASN A 347 46.39 -8.94 -3.35
N LYS A 348 45.64 -10.03 -3.09
CA LYS A 348 44.20 -10.15 -3.41
C LYS A 348 43.38 -8.99 -2.86
N THR A 349 43.59 -8.63 -1.59
CA THR A 349 42.83 -7.58 -0.91
C THR A 349 43.13 -6.22 -1.52
N PHE A 350 44.41 -5.95 -1.82
CA PHE A 350 44.81 -4.69 -2.45
C PHE A 350 44.20 -4.55 -3.83
N LEU A 351 44.30 -5.58 -4.67
CA LEU A 351 43.82 -5.53 -6.05
C LEU A 351 42.30 -5.34 -6.13
N LEU A 352 41.53 -6.05 -5.28
CA LEU A 352 40.07 -5.86 -5.20
C LEU A 352 39.70 -4.45 -4.74
N LEU A 353 40.35 -3.94 -3.68
CA LEU A 353 40.10 -2.58 -3.21
C LEU A 353 40.50 -1.52 -4.25
N PHE A 354 41.61 -1.74 -4.96
CA PHE A 354 42.08 -0.86 -6.03
C PHE A 354 41.05 -0.76 -7.16
N ILE A 355 40.56 -1.90 -7.67
CA ILE A 355 39.54 -1.94 -8.73
C ILE A 355 38.25 -1.27 -8.27
N ARG A 356 37.75 -1.59 -7.07
CA ARG A 356 36.53 -0.97 -6.50
C ARG A 356 36.68 0.55 -6.37
N THR A 357 37.86 1.01 -5.95
CA THR A 357 38.13 2.45 -5.78
C THR A 357 38.12 3.16 -7.14
N LEU A 358 38.70 2.55 -8.18
CA LEU A 358 38.67 3.10 -9.54
C LEU A 358 37.24 3.12 -10.12
N GLU A 359 36.47 2.04 -9.94
CA GLU A 359 35.11 1.93 -10.46
C GLU A 359 34.10 2.85 -9.76
N SER A 360 34.31 3.14 -8.48
CA SER A 360 33.45 4.07 -7.72
C SER A 360 33.64 5.54 -8.12
N ASN A 361 34.74 5.87 -8.79
CA ASN A 361 34.99 7.23 -9.26
C ASN A 361 34.12 7.58 -10.48
N ARG A 362 33.23 8.57 -10.34
CA ARG A 362 32.32 9.04 -11.40
C ARG A 362 33.04 9.64 -12.62
N TYR A 363 34.26 10.16 -12.45
CA TYR A 363 35.06 10.70 -13.55
C TYR A 363 35.83 9.62 -14.32
N PHE A 364 35.74 8.35 -13.91
CA PHE A 364 36.44 7.23 -14.54
C PHE A 364 35.61 6.65 -15.70
N SER A 365 36.04 6.95 -16.93
CA SER A 365 35.28 6.63 -18.15
C SER A 365 35.31 5.14 -18.49
N MET A 366 34.37 4.69 -19.34
CA MET A 366 34.37 3.31 -19.86
C MET A 366 35.66 2.96 -20.61
N ARG A 367 36.28 3.93 -21.29
CA ARG A 367 37.56 3.74 -21.98
C ARG A 367 38.69 3.49 -20.98
N ASP A 368 38.73 4.24 -19.89
CA ASP A 368 39.76 4.07 -18.85
C ASP A 368 39.59 2.74 -18.11
N ARG A 369 38.35 2.29 -17.91
CA ARG A 369 38.04 0.97 -17.34
C ARG A 369 38.60 -0.16 -18.20
N VAL A 370 38.35 -0.13 -19.51
CA VAL A 370 38.86 -1.14 -20.44
C VAL A 370 40.39 -1.10 -20.48
N ASN A 371 41.00 0.09 -20.54
CA ASN A 371 42.46 0.22 -20.56
C ASN A 371 43.12 -0.34 -19.29
N VAL A 372 42.58 -0.05 -18.10
CA VAL A 372 43.08 -0.58 -16.83
C VAL A 372 42.88 -2.10 -16.76
N ALA A 373 41.73 -2.62 -17.18
CA ALA A 373 41.48 -4.06 -17.23
C ALA A 373 42.49 -4.78 -18.15
N SER A 374 42.75 -4.23 -19.34
CA SER A 374 43.74 -4.77 -20.27
C SER A 374 45.16 -4.75 -19.70
N LEU A 375 45.57 -3.67 -19.02
CA LEU A 375 46.89 -3.58 -18.37
C LEU A 375 47.05 -4.54 -17.18
N ILE A 376 46.01 -4.70 -16.36
CA ILE A 376 45.98 -5.68 -15.26
C ILE A 376 46.08 -7.09 -15.83
N MET A 377 45.35 -7.39 -16.91
CA MET A 377 45.36 -8.70 -17.56
C MET A 377 46.75 -9.04 -18.13
N VAL A 378 47.44 -8.09 -18.76
CA VAL A 378 48.83 -8.26 -19.22
C VAL A 378 49.76 -8.49 -18.02
N THR A 379 49.61 -7.72 -16.95
CA THR A 379 50.47 -7.83 -15.75
C THR A 379 50.29 -9.17 -15.05
N LEU A 380 49.07 -9.70 -15.01
CA LEU A 380 48.72 -10.96 -14.35
C LEU A 380 48.78 -12.18 -15.29
N GLN A 381 49.20 -11.99 -16.55
CA GLN A 381 49.26 -13.06 -17.56
C GLN A 381 50.10 -14.26 -17.09
N SER A 382 51.20 -14.04 -16.37
CA SER A 382 52.04 -15.11 -15.83
C SER A 382 51.41 -15.89 -14.66
N LYS A 383 50.29 -15.41 -14.11
CA LYS A 383 49.59 -15.94 -12.92
C LYS A 383 48.08 -16.00 -13.16
N MET A 384 47.67 -16.69 -14.22
CA MET A 384 46.27 -16.79 -14.64
C MET A 384 45.33 -17.39 -13.58
N GLU A 385 45.82 -18.29 -12.72
CA GLU A 385 45.03 -18.83 -11.60
C GLU A 385 44.60 -17.73 -10.63
N TYR A 386 45.53 -16.87 -10.24
CA TYR A 386 45.26 -15.71 -9.38
C TYR A 386 44.33 -14.72 -10.09
N CYS A 387 44.58 -14.43 -11.37
CA CYS A 387 43.70 -13.55 -12.16
C CYS A 387 42.25 -14.07 -12.22
N THR A 388 42.08 -15.39 -12.39
CA THR A 388 40.76 -16.02 -12.47
C THR A 388 40.03 -15.97 -11.14
N ASP A 389 40.72 -16.16 -10.01
CA ASP A 389 40.13 -16.03 -8.68
C ASP A 389 39.64 -14.59 -8.39
N ILE A 390 40.44 -13.59 -8.79
CA ILE A 390 40.04 -12.18 -8.72
C ILE A 390 38.82 -11.92 -9.62
N LEU A 391 38.84 -12.39 -10.86
CA LEU A 391 37.72 -12.23 -11.80
C LEU A 391 36.43 -12.87 -11.27
N LYS A 392 36.50 -14.07 -10.70
CA LYS A 392 35.33 -14.74 -10.09
C LYS A 392 34.76 -13.92 -8.94
N THR A 393 35.62 -13.37 -8.10
CA THR A 393 35.21 -12.53 -6.97
C THR A 393 34.50 -11.25 -7.46
N LEU A 394 35.08 -10.57 -8.47
CA LEU A 394 34.48 -9.37 -9.06
C LEU A 394 33.15 -9.65 -9.78
N LEU A 395 33.04 -10.77 -10.51
CA LEU A 395 31.81 -11.17 -11.18
C LEU A 395 30.70 -11.51 -10.18
N ALA A 396 31.03 -12.20 -9.08
CA ALA A 396 30.07 -12.51 -8.03
C ALA A 396 29.51 -11.22 -7.40
N GLU A 397 30.37 -10.25 -7.09
CA GLU A 397 29.97 -8.93 -6.57
C GLU A 397 29.12 -8.14 -7.57
N LEU A 398 29.46 -8.20 -8.86
CA LEU A 398 28.68 -7.54 -9.90
C LEU A 398 27.27 -8.15 -10.01
N ILE A 399 27.16 -9.48 -9.95
CA ILE A 399 25.87 -10.19 -9.98
C ILE A 399 25.03 -9.81 -8.75
N GLU A 400 25.62 -9.85 -7.56
CA GLU A 400 24.94 -9.47 -6.31
C GLU A 400 24.40 -8.03 -6.39
N LYS A 401 25.24 -7.10 -6.86
CA LYS A 401 24.83 -5.69 -7.07
C LYS A 401 23.71 -5.55 -8.10
N CYS A 402 23.74 -6.30 -9.21
CA CYS A 402 22.67 -6.31 -10.20
C CYS A 402 21.36 -6.87 -9.60
N MET A 403 21.43 -7.96 -8.84
CA MET A 403 20.29 -8.56 -8.16
C MET A 403 19.65 -7.61 -7.14
N GLU A 404 20.46 -6.91 -6.34
CA GLU A 404 19.98 -5.91 -5.38
C GLU A 404 19.34 -4.69 -6.07
N SER A 405 19.84 -4.32 -7.25
CA SER A 405 19.37 -3.15 -8.00
C SER A 405 18.02 -3.31 -8.71
N LYS A 406 17.35 -4.48 -8.60
CA LYS A 406 16.11 -4.82 -9.34
C LYS A 406 16.21 -4.59 -10.86
N SER A 407 17.40 -4.69 -11.45
CA SER A 407 17.56 -4.67 -12.90
C SER A 407 16.93 -5.92 -13.51
N HIS A 408 16.44 -5.82 -14.75
CA HIS A 408 16.02 -7.00 -15.51
C HIS A 408 17.17 -8.03 -15.53
N PRO A 409 16.88 -9.32 -15.24
CA PRO A 409 17.89 -10.36 -15.17
C PRO A 409 18.60 -10.59 -16.51
#